data_AF-A0A9P5UL60-F1
#
_entry.id   AF-A0A9P5UL60-F1
#
_cell.length_a   1.000
_cell.length_b   1.000
_cell.length_c   1.000
_cell.angle_alpha   90.00
_cell.angle_beta   90.00
_cell.angle_gamma   90.00
#
_symmetry.space_group_name_H-M   'P 1'
#
loop_
_entity.id
_entity.type
_entity.pdbx_description
1 polymer ?
#
loop_
_entity_poly.entity_id
_entity_poly.type
_entity_poly.pdbx_seq_one_letter_code
_entity_poly.pdbx_strand_id
1 'polypeptide(L)'
;MAMFKENEQYFLERDLVNPPLELRRLVFPWVESTFDEDDPGSRSSWIEDCNQGMLGVDRRSARDSDLHWSPESVSSKVKEACSNTNSSIIADRRSFLKALVRMRRVILQDAVVYSKPNKEGKTLTNNVIESLPHIFKNKIFQDFQTELLAATESHQCRPNLLDTTIAVDKQNVTEAYENISGVLQQLMRA
;
A
#
# COMPACT_ATOMS: atom_id res chain seq x y z
N MET A 1 -12.90 6.24 11.42
CA MET A 1 -11.47 5.94 11.67
C MET A 1 -11.31 4.43 11.56
N ALA A 2 -10.78 3.92 10.46
CA ALA A 2 -10.65 2.47 10.25
C ALA A 2 -9.44 1.95 11.06
N MET A 3 -9.68 1.03 12.00
CA MET A 3 -8.63 0.33 12.72
C MET A 3 -8.12 -0.83 11.86
N PHE A 4 -6.89 -0.73 11.34
CA PHE A 4 -6.19 -1.86 10.73
C PHE A 4 -5.89 -2.90 11.81
N LYS A 5 -6.17 -4.19 11.55
CA LYS A 5 -5.80 -5.28 12.48
C LYS A 5 -4.33 -5.63 12.29
N GLU A 6 -3.56 -5.51 13.35
CA GLU A 6 -2.08 -5.65 13.40
C GLU A 6 -1.55 -7.07 13.11
N ASN A 7 -2.41 -8.08 12.96
CA ASN A 7 -2.02 -9.48 12.71
C ASN A 7 -1.96 -9.88 11.23
N GLU A 8 -1.97 -8.92 10.30
CA GLU A 8 -1.82 -9.23 8.89
C GLU A 8 -0.32 -9.29 8.52
N GLN A 9 0.08 -10.40 7.89
CA GLN A 9 1.45 -10.77 7.48
C GLN A 9 2.18 -9.74 6.58
N TYR A 10 1.56 -8.58 6.28
CA TYR A 10 2.06 -7.54 5.39
C TYR A 10 1.75 -6.13 5.90
N PHE A 11 1.53 -5.96 7.20
CA PHE A 11 1.38 -4.63 7.80
C PHE A 11 2.70 -3.85 7.67
N LEU A 12 2.64 -2.65 7.10
CA LEU A 12 3.77 -1.72 7.06
C LEU A 12 3.48 -0.56 8.01
N GLU A 13 4.44 -0.17 8.85
CA GLU A 13 4.28 0.96 9.79
C GLU A 13 3.79 2.24 9.10
N ARG A 14 4.19 2.43 7.84
CA ARG A 14 3.77 3.59 7.03
C ARG A 14 2.26 3.67 6.77
N ASP A 15 1.52 2.57 6.92
CA ASP A 15 0.06 2.49 6.74
C ASP A 15 -0.73 2.93 7.99
N LEU A 16 -0.06 3.23 9.11
CA LEU A 16 -0.70 3.69 10.36
C LEU A 16 -1.53 4.96 10.18
N VAL A 17 -1.10 5.86 9.31
CA VAL A 17 -1.75 7.15 9.04
C VAL A 17 -1.94 7.33 7.55
N ASN A 18 -3.15 7.73 7.17
CA ASN A 18 -3.47 8.04 5.78
C ASN A 18 -3.23 9.52 5.49
N PRO A 19 -2.45 9.85 4.45
CA PRO A 19 -2.27 11.25 4.06
C PRO A 19 -3.63 11.90 3.71
N PRO A 20 -3.87 13.17 4.10
CA PRO A 20 -5.07 13.91 3.72
C PRO A 20 -5.30 13.91 2.20
N LEU A 21 -6.57 13.99 1.76
CA LEU A 21 -6.91 14.00 0.32
C LEU A 21 -6.27 15.19 -0.41
N GLU A 22 -6.31 16.36 0.22
CA GLU A 22 -5.71 17.59 -0.29
C GLU A 22 -4.21 17.44 -0.52
N LEU A 23 -3.50 16.80 0.41
CA LEU A 23 -2.06 16.53 0.29
C LEU A 23 -1.77 15.54 -0.84
N ARG A 24 -2.58 14.49 -0.99
CA ARG A 24 -2.45 13.50 -2.07
C ARG A 24 -2.57 14.14 -3.45
N ARG A 25 -3.50 15.09 -3.61
CA ARG A 25 -3.71 15.82 -4.88
C ARG A 25 -2.53 16.70 -5.31
N LEU A 26 -1.60 17.02 -4.40
CA LEU A 26 -0.39 17.77 -4.76
C LEU A 26 0.64 16.92 -5.50
N VAL A 27 0.57 15.58 -5.40
CA VAL A 27 1.49 14.67 -6.08
C VAL A 27 0.88 14.31 -7.44
N PHE A 28 1.54 14.67 -8.55
CA PHE A 28 1.00 14.50 -9.92
C PHE A 28 -0.35 15.18 -10.18
N PRO A 29 -0.51 16.50 -9.92
CA PRO A 29 -1.82 17.18 -9.96
C PRO A 29 -2.51 17.21 -11.35
N TRP A 30 -1.77 16.88 -12.42
CA TRP A 30 -2.25 16.86 -13.80
C TRP A 30 -3.08 15.61 -14.16
N VAL A 31 -3.08 14.59 -13.31
CA VAL A 31 -3.78 13.32 -13.60
C VAL A 31 -5.29 13.53 -13.72
N GLU A 32 -5.87 14.35 -12.86
CA GLU A 32 -7.30 14.65 -12.85
C GLU A 32 -7.78 15.40 -14.09
N SER A 33 -6.90 16.18 -14.75
CA SER A 33 -7.22 16.94 -15.96
C SER A 33 -6.91 16.19 -17.25
N THR A 34 -6.39 14.96 -17.17
CA THR A 34 -5.81 14.25 -18.33
C THR A 34 -6.85 13.86 -19.40
N PHE A 35 -8.12 13.69 -19.02
CA PHE A 35 -9.20 13.27 -19.91
C PHE A 35 -10.23 14.38 -20.19
N ASP A 36 -9.96 15.61 -19.75
CA ASP A 36 -10.89 16.74 -19.93
C ASP A 36 -11.21 17.01 -21.41
N GLU A 37 -10.26 16.76 -22.31
CA GLU A 37 -10.40 16.99 -23.76
C GLU A 37 -10.93 15.78 -24.52
N ASP A 38 -10.59 14.57 -24.08
CA ASP A 38 -10.89 13.31 -24.78
C ASP A 38 -12.31 12.80 -24.47
N ASP A 39 -12.82 13.04 -23.25
CA ASP A 39 -14.15 12.61 -22.80
C ASP A 39 -14.71 13.52 -21.68
N PRO A 40 -15.22 14.71 -22.03
CA PRO A 40 -15.70 15.69 -21.05
C PRO A 40 -16.89 15.18 -20.21
N GLY A 41 -17.67 14.22 -20.74
CA GLY A 41 -18.77 13.57 -20.00
C GLY A 41 -18.30 12.65 -18.88
N SER A 42 -17.06 12.12 -18.99
CA SER A 42 -16.45 11.24 -17.99
C SER A 42 -15.59 11.99 -16.95
N ARG A 43 -15.48 13.32 -16.98
CA ARG A 43 -14.63 14.05 -16.01
C ARG A 43 -15.01 13.77 -14.56
N SER A 44 -16.28 13.89 -14.21
CA SER A 44 -16.75 13.70 -12.84
C SER A 44 -16.53 12.26 -12.36
N SER A 45 -16.78 11.27 -13.22
CA SER A 45 -16.53 9.87 -12.89
C SER A 45 -15.03 9.56 -12.80
N TRP A 46 -14.18 10.23 -13.59
CA TRP A 46 -12.73 10.11 -13.52
C TRP A 46 -12.15 10.71 -12.23
N ILE A 47 -12.62 11.88 -11.83
CA ILE A 47 -12.22 12.50 -10.55
C ILE A 47 -12.63 11.61 -9.38
N GLU A 48 -13.82 11.01 -9.45
CA GLU A 48 -14.26 10.06 -8.42
C GLU A 48 -13.40 8.79 -8.41
N ASP A 49 -13.09 8.22 -9.58
CA ASP A 49 -12.14 7.12 -9.71
C ASP A 49 -10.77 7.46 -9.10
N CYS A 50 -10.28 8.69 -9.32
CA CYS A 50 -9.05 9.17 -8.70
C CYS A 50 -9.18 9.26 -7.17
N ASN A 51 -10.29 9.81 -6.66
CA ASN A 51 -10.55 9.91 -5.22
C ASN A 51 -10.58 8.52 -4.56
N GLN A 52 -11.28 7.57 -5.18
CA GLN A 52 -11.34 6.19 -4.72
C GLN A 52 -9.97 5.51 -4.78
N GLY A 53 -9.23 5.70 -5.88
CA GLY A 53 -7.87 5.18 -6.03
C GLY A 53 -6.91 5.68 -4.95
N MET A 54 -7.13 6.89 -4.44
CA MET A 54 -6.33 7.47 -3.36
C MET A 54 -6.62 6.86 -1.97
N LEU A 55 -7.84 6.37 -1.71
CA LEU A 55 -8.25 5.86 -0.39
C LEU A 55 -7.53 4.55 0.00
N GLY A 56 -6.86 3.91 -0.96
CA GLY A 56 -6.30 2.58 -0.78
C GLY A 56 -7.38 1.52 -0.95
N VAL A 57 -7.00 0.36 -1.48
CA VAL A 57 -7.91 -0.78 -1.51
C VAL A 57 -7.94 -1.35 -0.09
N ASP A 58 -9.08 -1.28 0.58
CA ASP A 58 -9.25 -2.03 1.82
C ASP A 58 -9.11 -3.51 1.47
N ARG A 59 -8.10 -4.15 2.06
CA ARG A 59 -7.72 -5.52 1.73
C ARG A 59 -8.87 -6.51 1.91
N ARG A 60 -9.84 -6.19 2.77
CA ARG A 60 -11.02 -7.02 3.01
C ARG A 60 -12.14 -6.82 2.00
N SER A 61 -12.12 -5.71 1.28
CA SER A 61 -13.07 -5.40 0.22
C SER A 61 -12.43 -5.44 -1.17
N ALA A 62 -11.13 -5.71 -1.26
CA ALA A 62 -10.40 -5.94 -2.50
C ALA A 62 -11.08 -7.04 -3.31
N ARG A 63 -11.67 -6.67 -4.43
CA ARG A 63 -12.19 -7.60 -5.43
C ARG A 63 -11.03 -8.09 -6.28
N ASP A 64 -11.17 -9.26 -6.89
CA ASP A 64 -10.21 -9.73 -7.90
C ASP A 64 -10.01 -8.70 -9.02
N SER A 65 -11.06 -7.95 -9.38
CA SER A 65 -10.98 -6.84 -10.34
C SER A 65 -10.08 -5.68 -9.89
N ASP A 66 -9.85 -5.52 -8.59
CA ASP A 66 -8.96 -4.48 -8.04
C ASP A 66 -7.49 -4.91 -8.10
N LEU A 67 -7.25 -6.23 -8.14
CA LEU A 67 -5.94 -6.88 -8.19
C LEU A 67 -5.52 -7.25 -9.62
N HIS A 68 -6.48 -7.52 -10.50
CA HIS A 68 -6.23 -7.76 -11.91
C HIS A 68 -5.94 -6.44 -12.62
N TRP A 69 -4.66 -6.08 -12.64
CA TRP A 69 -4.09 -5.33 -13.75
C TRP A 69 -4.13 -6.23 -14.99
N SER A 70 -5.31 -6.38 -15.59
CA SER A 70 -5.39 -6.82 -16.97
C SER A 70 -5.98 -5.67 -17.75
N PRO A 71 -5.29 -5.14 -18.78
CA PRO A 71 -6.03 -4.48 -19.83
C PRO A 71 -7.10 -5.48 -20.23
N GLU A 72 -8.38 -5.11 -20.18
CA GLU A 72 -9.48 -6.02 -20.50
C GLU A 72 -9.09 -6.70 -21.81
N SER A 73 -8.70 -7.98 -21.72
CA SER A 73 -8.24 -8.70 -22.90
C SER A 73 -9.48 -8.81 -23.74
N VAL A 74 -9.59 -7.93 -24.73
CA VAL A 74 -10.76 -7.79 -25.59
C VAL A 74 -11.06 -9.19 -26.10
N SER A 75 -12.11 -9.79 -25.52
CA SER A 75 -12.51 -11.16 -25.80
C SER A 75 -12.61 -11.25 -27.30
N SER A 76 -11.74 -12.06 -27.88
CA SER A 76 -11.43 -12.09 -29.30
C SER A 76 -12.60 -12.68 -30.08
N LYS A 77 -13.68 -11.92 -30.25
CA LYS A 77 -14.75 -12.24 -31.18
C LYS A 77 -15.26 -10.99 -31.90
N VAL A 78 -14.71 -10.85 -33.11
CA VAL A 78 -15.41 -10.47 -34.34
C VAL A 78 -15.72 -8.97 -34.53
N LYS A 79 -14.89 -8.37 -35.41
CA LYS A 79 -15.20 -7.29 -36.39
C LYS A 79 -15.64 -5.92 -35.86
N GLU A 80 -14.66 -5.08 -35.50
CA GLU A 80 -14.72 -3.61 -35.72
C GLU A 80 -13.30 -3.02 -35.60
N ALA A 81 -12.57 -2.97 -36.71
CA ALA A 81 -11.11 -2.85 -36.72
C ALA A 81 -10.53 -1.42 -36.64
N CYS A 82 -11.35 -0.37 -36.57
CA CYS A 82 -10.86 1.02 -36.41
C CYS A 82 -11.36 1.72 -35.13
N SER A 83 -12.40 1.21 -34.47
CA SER A 83 -12.94 1.74 -33.22
C SER A 83 -12.20 1.19 -31.99
N ASN A 84 -11.75 -0.07 -32.07
CA ASN A 84 -11.24 -0.82 -30.92
C ASN A 84 -9.80 -0.48 -30.48
N THR A 85 -8.98 0.13 -31.34
CA THR A 85 -7.61 0.51 -30.98
C THR A 85 -7.59 1.71 -30.05
N ASN A 86 -8.40 2.73 -30.32
CA ASN A 86 -8.47 3.93 -29.49
C ASN A 86 -9.08 3.63 -28.11
N SER A 87 -10.09 2.76 -28.03
CA SER A 87 -10.68 2.37 -26.75
C SER A 87 -9.70 1.58 -25.86
N SER A 88 -8.91 0.67 -26.46
CA SER A 88 -7.85 -0.05 -25.74
C SER A 88 -6.76 0.90 -25.22
N ILE A 89 -6.30 1.84 -26.04
CA ILE A 89 -5.27 2.82 -25.63
C ILE A 89 -5.78 3.71 -24.49
N ILE A 90 -7.04 4.16 -24.55
CA ILE A 90 -7.67 4.95 -23.48
C ILE A 90 -7.77 4.14 -22.18
N ALA A 91 -8.15 2.86 -22.26
CA ALA A 91 -8.22 1.96 -21.11
C ALA A 91 -6.84 1.74 -20.47
N ASP A 92 -5.80 1.51 -21.27
CA ASP A 92 -4.42 1.33 -20.81
C ASP A 92 -3.90 2.60 -20.13
N ARG A 93 -4.13 3.77 -20.75
CA ARG A 93 -3.77 5.08 -20.20
C ARG A 93 -4.49 5.32 -18.87
N ARG A 94 -5.80 5.05 -18.79
CA ARG A 94 -6.58 5.22 -17.56
C ARG A 94 -6.06 4.31 -16.44
N SER A 95 -5.70 3.08 -16.79
CA SER A 95 -5.09 2.14 -15.83
C SER A 95 -3.75 2.66 -15.31
N PHE A 96 -2.86 3.13 -16.20
CA PHE A 96 -1.57 3.73 -15.82
C PHE A 96 -1.74 4.91 -14.86
N LEU A 97 -2.68 5.79 -15.17
CA LEU A 97 -2.98 6.94 -14.32
C LEU A 97 -3.54 6.51 -12.96
N LYS A 98 -4.41 5.49 -12.88
CA LYS A 98 -4.87 4.92 -11.61
C LYS A 98 -3.71 4.37 -10.78
N ALA A 99 -2.70 3.77 -11.41
CA ALA A 99 -1.49 3.32 -10.72
C ALA A 99 -0.71 4.51 -10.13
N LEU A 100 -0.52 5.60 -10.90
CA LEU A 100 0.12 6.82 -10.39
C LEU A 100 -0.65 7.42 -9.21
N VAL A 101 -1.98 7.44 -9.28
CA VAL A 101 -2.85 7.93 -8.19
C VAL A 101 -2.64 7.12 -6.92
N ARG A 102 -2.59 5.78 -7.02
CA ARG A 102 -2.32 4.90 -5.88
C ARG A 102 -0.92 5.13 -5.30
N MET A 103 0.07 5.39 -6.15
CA MET A 103 1.45 5.68 -5.73
C MET A 103 1.59 6.99 -4.93
N ARG A 104 0.67 7.96 -5.10
CA ARG A 104 0.71 9.24 -4.35
C ARG A 104 0.79 9.02 -2.83
N ARG A 105 0.00 8.06 -2.32
CA ARG A 105 -0.02 7.70 -0.90
C ARG A 105 1.34 7.17 -0.44
N VAL A 106 1.89 6.22 -1.19
CA VAL A 106 3.18 5.59 -0.90
C VAL A 106 4.31 6.62 -0.94
N ILE A 107 4.32 7.50 -1.94
CA ILE A 107 5.34 8.58 -2.06
C ILE A 107 5.32 9.50 -0.84
N LEU A 108 4.13 9.93 -0.39
CA LEU A 108 4.00 10.82 0.77
C LEU A 108 4.43 10.14 2.07
N GLN A 109 4.03 8.88 2.25
CA GLN A 109 4.41 8.06 3.40
C GLN A 109 5.92 7.83 3.46
N ASP A 110 6.54 7.44 2.34
CA ASP A 110 7.98 7.22 2.27
C ASP A 110 8.77 8.53 2.43
N ALA A 111 8.24 9.65 1.93
CA ALA A 111 8.86 10.97 2.12
C ALA A 111 9.00 11.34 3.61
N VAL A 112 8.04 10.94 4.46
CA VAL A 112 8.16 11.11 5.92
C VAL A 112 9.35 10.32 6.48
N VAL A 113 9.51 9.08 6.03
CA VAL A 113 10.63 8.21 6.44
C VAL A 113 11.97 8.83 6.04
N TYR A 114 12.10 9.31 4.80
CA TYR A 114 13.33 9.96 4.34
C TYR A 114 13.63 11.29 5.03
N SER A 115 12.58 11.98 5.49
CA SER A 115 12.70 13.25 6.23
C SER A 115 13.08 13.04 7.70
N LYS A 116 13.07 11.80 8.21
CA LYS A 116 13.44 11.51 9.59
C LYS A 116 14.96 11.65 9.77
N PRO A 117 15.44 12.47 10.72
CA PRO A 117 16.86 12.50 11.05
C PRO A 117 17.29 11.17 11.66
N ASN A 118 18.46 10.68 11.26
CA ASN A 118 19.09 9.51 11.85
C ASN A 118 19.62 9.83 13.26
N LYS A 119 20.24 8.84 13.93
CA LYS A 119 20.83 9.00 15.27
C LYS A 119 21.91 10.09 15.34
N GLU A 120 22.49 10.48 14.20
CA GLU A 120 23.49 11.53 14.09
C GLU A 120 22.88 12.91 13.73
N GLY A 121 21.55 13.01 13.66
CA GLY A 121 20.84 14.23 13.26
C GLY A 121 20.83 14.49 11.75
N LYS A 122 21.37 13.57 10.92
CA LYS A 122 21.38 13.72 9.46
C LYS A 122 20.12 13.12 8.86
N THR A 123 19.43 13.88 8.03
CA THR A 123 18.36 13.35 7.18
C THR A 123 18.96 12.71 5.93
N LEU A 124 18.27 11.73 5.34
CA LEU A 124 18.57 11.30 3.99
C LEU A 124 18.13 12.44 3.07
N THR A 125 19.04 13.39 2.81
CA THR A 125 18.82 14.48 1.86
C THR A 125 18.48 13.86 0.51
N ASN A 126 17.19 13.88 0.17
CA ASN A 126 16.71 13.48 -1.14
C ASN A 126 16.41 14.76 -1.91
N ASN A 127 17.16 14.99 -2.99
CA ASN A 127 17.01 16.13 -3.89
C ASN A 127 15.54 16.34 -4.31
N VAL A 128 14.73 15.27 -4.38
CA VAL A 128 13.30 15.35 -4.71
C VAL A 128 12.52 16.11 -3.64
N ILE A 129 12.74 15.82 -2.35
CA ILE A 129 12.05 16.48 -1.24
C ILE A 129 12.41 17.97 -1.20
N GLU A 130 13.69 18.28 -1.42
CA GLU A 130 14.18 19.65 -1.47
C GLU A 130 13.66 20.43 -2.68
N SER A 131 13.54 19.76 -3.84
CA SER A 131 13.06 20.35 -5.09
C SER A 131 11.55 20.64 -5.14
N LEU A 132 10.77 20.04 -4.23
CA LEU A 132 9.30 20.15 -4.21
C LEU A 132 8.79 20.75 -2.88
N PRO A 133 9.21 21.97 -2.50
CA PRO A 133 8.87 22.56 -1.21
C PRO A 133 7.37 22.84 -1.06
N HIS A 134 6.65 23.07 -2.17
CA HIS A 134 5.20 23.29 -2.16
C HIS A 134 4.41 22.04 -1.71
N ILE A 135 5.02 20.84 -1.81
CA ILE A 135 4.46 19.59 -1.29
C ILE A 135 5.01 19.33 0.11
N PHE A 136 6.34 19.26 0.25
CA PHE A 136 6.97 18.69 1.45
C PHE A 136 7.33 19.70 2.55
N LYS A 137 7.21 21.00 2.29
CA LYS A 137 7.38 22.05 3.31
C LYS A 137 6.07 22.77 3.64
N ASN A 138 4.96 22.33 3.07
CA ASN A 138 3.66 22.91 3.39
C ASN A 138 3.15 22.41 4.76
N LYS A 139 2.22 23.17 5.35
CA LYS A 139 1.68 22.86 6.67
C LYS A 139 0.98 21.49 6.71
N ILE A 140 0.24 21.14 5.66
CA ILE A 140 -0.55 19.90 5.59
C ILE A 140 0.37 18.66 5.66
N PHE A 141 1.52 18.71 4.96
CA PHE A 141 2.52 17.66 5.01
C PHE A 141 3.22 17.59 6.37
N GLN A 142 3.54 18.73 6.98
CA GLN A 142 4.16 18.76 8.31
C GLN A 142 3.24 18.20 9.40
N ASP A 143 1.94 18.52 9.34
CA ASP A 143 0.93 17.98 10.24
C ASP A 143 0.83 16.45 10.05
N PHE A 144 0.74 15.97 8.80
CA PHE A 144 0.74 14.54 8.47
C PHE A 144 2.02 13.83 8.92
N GLN A 145 3.18 14.44 8.71
CA GLN A 145 4.48 13.92 9.15
C GLN A 145 4.52 13.72 10.66
N THR A 146 4.06 14.72 11.41
CA THR A 146 4.00 14.68 12.88
C THR A 146 3.10 13.54 13.35
N GLU A 147 1.92 13.40 12.75
CA GLU A 147 0.95 12.34 13.07
C GLU A 147 1.53 10.94 12.79
N LEU A 148 2.13 10.73 11.62
CA LEU A 148 2.69 9.44 11.23
C LEU A 148 3.88 9.04 12.11
N LEU A 149 4.75 10.00 12.46
CA LEU A 149 5.87 9.74 13.37
C LEU A 149 5.38 9.35 14.76
N ALA A 150 4.41 10.08 15.32
CA ALA A 150 3.82 9.76 16.62
C ALA A 150 3.13 8.40 16.62
N ALA A 151 2.41 8.05 15.54
CA ALA A 151 1.79 6.73 15.39
C ALA A 151 2.83 5.62 15.33
N THR A 152 3.92 5.82 14.59
CA THR A 152 5.02 4.85 14.45
C THR A 152 5.73 4.62 15.79
N GLU A 153 6.02 5.68 16.54
CA GLU A 153 6.63 5.58 17.88
C GLU A 153 5.72 4.85 18.88
N SER A 154 4.41 5.15 18.85
CA SER A 154 3.41 4.46 19.67
C SER A 154 3.32 2.97 19.33
N HIS A 155 3.42 2.62 18.04
CA HIS A 155 3.42 1.23 17.59
C HIS A 155 4.69 0.48 18.04
N GLN A 156 5.86 1.11 17.96
CA GLN A 156 7.14 0.52 18.42
C GLN A 156 7.19 0.33 19.94
N CYS A 157 6.50 1.18 20.71
CA CYS A 157 6.39 1.06 22.16
C CYS A 157 5.36 0.02 22.63
N ARG A 158 4.61 -0.62 21.72
CA ARG A 158 3.73 -1.73 22.13
C ARG A 158 4.60 -2.91 22.55
N PRO A 159 4.39 -3.48 23.75
CA PRO A 159 5.03 -4.74 24.09
C PRO A 159 4.64 -5.75 23.02
N ASN A 160 5.62 -6.44 22.44
CA ASN A 160 5.37 -7.58 21.57
C ASN A 160 4.46 -8.55 22.34
N LEU A 161 3.15 -8.53 22.06
CA LEU A 161 2.19 -9.48 22.62
C LEU A 161 2.48 -10.91 22.13
N LEU A 162 3.33 -11.02 21.10
CA LEU A 162 4.08 -12.23 20.82
C LEU A 162 5.30 -12.26 21.73
N ASP A 163 5.06 -12.68 22.97
CA ASP A 163 6.11 -13.30 23.78
C ASP A 163 6.51 -14.61 23.05
N THR A 164 7.33 -14.50 22.01
CA THR A 164 7.95 -15.65 21.32
C THR A 164 8.91 -16.41 22.24
N THR A 165 9.06 -15.95 23.49
CA THR A 165 9.55 -16.72 24.63
C THR A 165 8.45 -17.58 25.24
N ILE A 166 7.65 -18.28 24.42
CA ILE A 166 7.51 -19.70 24.74
C ILE A 166 8.91 -20.25 24.54
N ALA A 167 9.70 -20.26 25.62
CA ALA A 167 10.89 -21.08 25.68
C ALA A 167 10.39 -22.51 25.45
N VAL A 168 10.34 -22.91 24.18
CA VAL A 168 10.10 -24.27 23.80
C VAL A 168 11.31 -24.98 24.34
N ASP A 169 11.14 -25.56 25.53
CA ASP A 169 12.18 -26.33 26.17
C ASP A 169 12.53 -27.45 25.20
N LYS A 170 13.70 -27.30 24.59
CA LYS A 170 14.20 -28.21 23.57
C LYS A 170 14.28 -29.62 24.13
N GLN A 171 14.48 -29.76 25.44
CA GLN A 171 14.45 -31.02 26.16
C GLN A 171 13.08 -31.69 26.06
N ASN A 172 12.01 -30.96 26.41
CA ASN A 172 10.64 -31.48 26.41
C ASN A 172 10.15 -31.86 25.00
N VAL A 173 10.55 -31.10 23.97
CA VAL A 173 10.21 -31.45 22.57
C VAL A 173 10.98 -32.68 22.11
N THR A 174 12.24 -32.83 22.51
CA THR A 174 13.05 -33.99 22.13
C THR A 174 12.55 -35.25 22.84
N GLU A 175 12.23 -35.18 24.12
CA GLU A 175 11.64 -36.31 24.87
C GLU A 175 10.27 -36.72 24.30
N ALA A 176 9.41 -35.74 23.96
CA ALA A 176 8.13 -36.04 23.34
C ALA A 176 8.30 -36.74 21.98
N TYR A 177 9.26 -36.30 21.18
CA TYR A 177 9.56 -36.91 19.89
C TYR A 177 10.09 -38.35 20.04
N GLU A 178 11.04 -38.57 20.96
CA GLU A 178 11.61 -39.90 21.20
C GLU A 178 10.56 -40.88 21.74
N ASN A 179 9.67 -40.44 22.64
CA ASN A 179 8.56 -41.26 23.12
C ASN A 179 7.62 -41.68 21.98
N ILE A 180 7.22 -40.73 21.12
CA ILE A 180 6.33 -41.03 19.98
C ILE A 180 7.01 -41.99 19.01
N SER A 181 8.29 -41.76 18.70
CA SER A 181 9.08 -42.63 17.82
C SER A 181 9.20 -44.05 18.38
N GLY A 182 9.44 -44.18 19.69
CA GLY A 182 9.51 -45.47 20.38
C GLY A 182 8.19 -46.25 20.32
N VAL A 183 7.07 -45.58 20.59
CA VAL A 183 5.73 -46.20 20.52
C VAL A 183 5.42 -46.66 19.09
N LEU A 184 5.74 -45.85 18.08
CA LEU A 184 5.53 -46.22 16.67
C LEU A 184 6.38 -47.43 16.26
N GLN A 185 7.63 -47.52 16.72
CA GLN A 185 8.48 -48.68 16.44
C GLN A 185 7.98 -49.96 17.10
N GLN A 186 7.40 -49.88 18.30
CA GLN A 186 6.78 -51.04 18.96
C GLN A 186 5.53 -51.51 18.20
N LEU A 187 4.68 -50.58 17.77
CA LEU A 187 3.48 -50.90 16.98
C LEU A 187 3.79 -51.55 15.63
N MET A 188 4.90 -51.18 14.99
CA MET A 188 5.31 -51.78 13.70
C MET A 188 5.95 -53.18 13.85
N ARG A 189 6.29 -53.61 15.06
CA ARG A 189 6.89 -54.92 15.34
C ARG A 189 5.89 -55.94 15.90
N ALA A 190 4.71 -55.49 16.33
CA ALA A 190 3.60 -56.32 16.75
C ALA A 190 2.75 -56.75 15.54
#